data_AF-A0A929SJW7-F1
#
_entry.id   AF-A0A929SJW7-F1
#
_cell.length_a   1.000
_cell.length_b   1.000
_cell.length_c   1.000
_cell.angle_alpha   90.00
_cell.angle_beta   90.00
_cell.angle_gamma   90.00
#
_symmetry.space_group_name_H-M   'P 1'
#
loop_
_entity.id
_entity.type
_entity.pdbx_description
1 polymer ?
#
loop_
_entity_poly.entity_id
_entity_poly.type
_entity_poly.pdbx_seq_one_letter_code
_entity_poly.pdbx_strand_id
1 'polypeptide(L)'
;VRPWLPQEIGRVTYVALGMSDLGVYLPYYYGLDKFIDGYDKGSYKADDESIYWTYRKLQTLVMMDYDKYSPVVKKAYKEFEDALAVKQAKFENEYVKLYKKDKAKANKLLNEFSINMMKEAKALTQNLTNEIFTMLTDDTDAKLKSLNKGKKD
;
A
#
# COMPACT_ATOMS: atom_id res chain seq x y z
N VAL A 1 -17.02 -12.96 4.76
CA VAL A 1 -18.15 -12.15 5.30
C VAL A 1 -18.26 -12.41 6.80
N ARG A 2 -18.46 -11.37 7.61
CA ARG A 2 -18.55 -11.41 9.08
C ARG A 2 -19.98 -11.05 9.52
N PRO A 3 -20.89 -12.04 9.68
CA PRO A 3 -22.31 -11.80 9.87
C PRO A 3 -22.70 -11.16 11.21
N TRP A 4 -21.81 -11.15 12.20
CA TRP A 4 -22.03 -10.51 13.50
C TRP A 4 -21.77 -8.99 13.50
N LEU A 5 -21.39 -8.41 12.36
CA LEU A 5 -21.15 -6.97 12.18
C LEU A 5 -22.20 -6.37 11.23
N PRO A 6 -22.46 -5.04 11.30
CA PRO A 6 -23.22 -4.33 10.26
C PRO A 6 -22.66 -4.62 8.87
N GLN A 7 -23.52 -4.75 7.86
CA GLN A 7 -23.12 -5.19 6.51
C GLN A 7 -21.99 -4.35 5.91
N GLU A 8 -22.04 -3.03 6.17
CA GLU A 8 -21.11 -2.00 5.72
C GLU A 8 -19.66 -2.34 6.09
N ILE A 9 -19.45 -2.88 7.30
CA ILE A 9 -18.12 -3.27 7.78
C ILE A 9 -17.92 -4.80 7.84
N GLY A 10 -18.99 -5.59 7.85
CA GLY A 10 -18.95 -7.05 7.91
C GLY A 10 -18.51 -7.70 6.60
N ARG A 11 -18.64 -6.98 5.47
CA ARG A 11 -18.12 -7.37 4.16
C ARG A 11 -16.83 -6.59 3.87
N VAL A 12 -15.71 -7.31 3.87
CA VAL A 12 -14.37 -6.76 3.64
C VAL A 12 -13.68 -7.60 2.60
N THR A 13 -13.02 -6.93 1.66
CA THR A 13 -12.12 -7.55 0.68
C THR A 13 -10.72 -7.04 0.95
N TYR A 14 -9.77 -7.95 1.18
CA TYR A 14 -8.36 -7.60 1.26
C TYR A 14 -7.77 -7.61 -0.15
N VAL A 15 -7.23 -6.47 -0.58
CA VAL A 15 -6.68 -6.31 -1.93
C VAL A 15 -5.24 -5.85 -1.84
N ALA A 16 -4.39 -6.49 -2.63
CA ALA A 16 -3.07 -6.03 -2.99
C ALA A 16 -3.02 -5.84 -4.51
N LEU A 17 -2.47 -4.72 -4.98
CA LEU A 17 -2.38 -4.41 -6.41
C LEU A 17 -1.01 -4.84 -6.97
N GLY A 18 -1.01 -5.45 -8.15
CA GLY A 18 0.20 -5.89 -8.83
C GLY A 18 0.70 -7.26 -8.36
N MET A 19 1.98 -7.34 -7.98
CA MET A 19 2.63 -8.59 -7.56
C MET A 19 2.31 -8.90 -6.09
N SER A 20 1.55 -9.95 -5.83
CA SER A 20 1.07 -10.33 -4.48
C SER A 20 2.17 -10.54 -3.45
N ASP A 21 3.35 -11.03 -3.85
CA ASP A 21 4.49 -11.26 -2.95
C ASP A 21 5.17 -9.97 -2.48
N LEU A 22 5.01 -8.89 -3.25
CA LEU A 22 5.55 -7.55 -2.98
C LEU A 22 4.41 -6.53 -2.80
N GLY A 23 3.23 -7.01 -2.43
CA GLY A 23 2.02 -6.21 -2.25
C GLY A 23 1.78 -5.87 -0.79
N VAL A 24 1.05 -4.78 -0.57
CA VAL A 24 0.44 -4.46 0.73
C VAL A 24 -1.06 -4.77 0.66
N TYR A 25 -1.56 -5.53 1.63
CA TYR A 25 -2.95 -5.96 1.69
C TYR A 25 -3.79 -4.99 2.51
N LEU A 26 -4.70 -4.28 1.83
CA LEU A 26 -5.56 -3.29 2.45
C LEU A 26 -7.01 -3.81 2.57
N PRO A 27 -7.68 -3.65 3.74
CA PRO A 27 -9.09 -3.97 3.91
C PRO A 27 -10.01 -2.93 3.28
N TYR A 28 -10.68 -3.29 2.18
CA TYR A 28 -11.73 -2.48 1.56
C TYR A 28 -13.11 -2.95 2.03
N TYR A 29 -13.82 -2.03 2.67
CA TYR A 29 -15.15 -2.26 3.20
C TYR A 29 -16.23 -2.04 2.14
N TYR A 30 -17.29 -2.85 2.21
CA TYR A 30 -18.47 -2.67 1.36
C TYR A 30 -19.15 -1.31 1.53
N GLY A 31 -19.19 -0.77 2.75
CA GLY A 31 -19.82 0.51 3.05
C GLY A 31 -18.98 1.74 2.72
N LEU A 32 -17.86 1.59 2.01
CA LEU A 32 -17.02 2.70 1.59
C LEU A 32 -17.73 3.54 0.50
N ASP A 33 -17.77 4.86 0.65
CA ASP A 33 -18.39 5.73 -0.35
C ASP A 33 -17.46 6.01 -1.53
N LYS A 34 -16.16 6.18 -1.27
CA LYS A 34 -15.16 6.50 -2.30
C LYS A 34 -13.75 6.08 -1.93
N PHE A 35 -12.95 5.92 -2.97
CA PHE A 35 -11.51 5.75 -2.87
C PHE A 35 -10.80 7.12 -2.89
N ILE A 36 -9.50 7.13 -2.57
CA ILE A 36 -8.66 8.31 -2.84
C ILE A 36 -8.47 8.49 -4.35
N ASP A 37 -8.04 9.68 -4.77
CA ASP A 37 -7.74 9.95 -6.18
C ASP A 37 -6.69 8.95 -6.73
N GLY A 38 -6.91 8.53 -7.99
CA GLY A 38 -5.99 7.67 -8.72
C GLY A 38 -6.39 6.18 -8.80
N TYR A 39 -7.46 5.75 -8.13
CA TYR A 39 -8.00 4.38 -8.30
C TYR A 39 -8.78 4.20 -9.61
N ASP A 40 -9.35 5.29 -10.11
CA ASP A 40 -10.04 5.40 -11.40
C ASP A 40 -9.09 5.80 -12.54
N LYS A 41 -7.82 6.07 -12.22
CA LYS A 41 -6.77 6.39 -13.18
C LYS A 41 -5.94 5.15 -13.49
N GLY A 42 -5.35 5.15 -14.67
CA GLY A 42 -4.38 4.14 -15.08
C GLY A 42 -4.53 3.75 -16.53
N SER A 43 -3.41 3.38 -17.15
CA SER A 43 -3.35 2.85 -18.51
C SER A 43 -2.27 1.79 -18.61
N TYR A 44 -2.07 1.24 -19.81
CA TYR A 44 -0.92 0.37 -20.09
C TYR A 44 0.44 1.11 -20.06
N LYS A 45 0.45 2.44 -19.88
CA LYS A 45 1.66 3.26 -19.73
C LYS A 45 1.80 3.73 -18.28
N ALA A 46 3.04 3.71 -17.79
CA ALA A 46 3.36 4.18 -16.45
C ALA A 46 3.08 5.68 -16.28
N ASP A 47 2.55 6.04 -15.12
CA ASP A 47 2.22 7.41 -14.73
C ASP A 47 2.47 7.62 -13.22
N ASP A 48 2.40 8.88 -12.76
CA ASP A 48 2.57 9.27 -11.34
C ASP A 48 1.24 9.52 -10.62
N GLU A 49 0.11 9.34 -11.31
CA GLU A 49 -1.21 9.69 -10.79
C GLU A 49 -1.98 8.47 -10.28
N SER A 50 -1.87 7.36 -10.99
CA SER A 50 -2.62 6.15 -10.70
C SER A 50 -2.06 5.38 -9.51
N ILE A 51 -2.98 4.80 -8.77
CA ILE A 51 -2.66 3.97 -7.62
C ILE A 51 -2.01 2.67 -8.08
N TYR A 52 -2.45 2.11 -9.20
CA TYR A 52 -1.84 0.92 -9.79
C TYR A 52 -0.35 1.15 -10.08
N TRP A 53 0.01 2.23 -10.79
CA TRP A 53 1.43 2.49 -11.10
C TRP A 53 2.25 2.90 -9.88
N THR A 54 1.64 3.49 -8.86
CA THR A 54 2.31 3.72 -7.57
C THR A 54 2.86 2.41 -7.00
N TYR A 55 2.05 1.35 -6.92
CA TYR A 55 2.50 0.04 -6.42
C TYR A 55 3.42 -0.69 -7.42
N ARG A 56 3.08 -0.66 -8.72
CA ARG A 56 3.86 -1.41 -9.73
C ARG A 56 5.28 -0.90 -9.90
N LYS A 57 5.53 0.40 -9.73
CA LYS A 57 6.89 0.98 -9.80
C LYS A 57 7.81 0.39 -8.73
N LEU A 58 7.40 0.42 -7.46
CA LEU A 58 8.15 -0.20 -6.37
C LEU A 58 8.45 -1.67 -6.65
N GLN A 59 7.40 -2.43 -6.99
CA GLN A 59 7.51 -3.86 -7.23
C GLN A 59 8.49 -4.19 -8.36
N THR A 60 8.50 -3.39 -9.43
CA THR A 60 9.41 -3.57 -10.56
C THR A 60 10.86 -3.24 -10.16
N LEU A 61 11.09 -2.20 -9.37
CA LEU A 61 12.42 -1.86 -8.86
C LEU A 61 12.99 -2.94 -7.96
N VAL A 62 12.18 -3.52 -7.08
CA VAL A 62 12.59 -4.64 -6.22
C VAL A 62 13.07 -5.83 -7.05
N MET A 63 12.45 -6.10 -8.19
CA MET A 63 12.85 -7.22 -9.06
C MET A 63 14.23 -7.07 -9.71
N MET A 64 14.87 -5.90 -9.64
CA MET A 64 16.23 -5.71 -10.16
C MET A 64 17.27 -6.51 -9.35
N ASP A 65 17.03 -6.68 -8.05
CA ASP A 65 17.75 -7.59 -7.17
C ASP A 65 16.80 -8.00 -6.04
N TYR A 66 16.00 -9.04 -6.31
CA TYR A 66 14.93 -9.46 -5.42
C TYR A 66 15.44 -9.87 -4.03
N ASP A 67 16.52 -10.65 -3.97
CA ASP A 67 17.05 -11.15 -2.71
C ASP A 67 17.55 -10.01 -1.83
N LYS A 68 18.11 -8.96 -2.44
CA LYS A 68 18.59 -7.78 -1.73
C LYS A 68 17.46 -6.83 -1.31
N TYR A 69 16.54 -6.51 -2.21
CA TYR A 69 15.56 -5.42 -1.99
C TYR A 69 14.24 -5.90 -1.40
N SER A 70 13.81 -7.14 -1.68
CA SER A 70 12.52 -7.64 -1.18
C SER A 70 12.41 -7.67 0.35
N PRO A 71 13.47 -7.97 1.14
CA PRO A 71 13.35 -7.98 2.60
C PRO A 71 12.98 -6.61 3.18
N VAL A 72 13.46 -5.51 2.58
CA VAL A 72 13.16 -4.14 3.03
C VAL A 72 11.67 -3.85 2.86
N VAL A 73 11.14 -4.10 1.67
CA VAL A 73 9.72 -3.86 1.34
C VAL A 73 8.81 -4.77 2.15
N LYS A 74 9.11 -6.07 2.21
CA LYS A 74 8.30 -7.05 2.96
C LYS A 74 8.23 -6.70 4.45
N LYS A 75 9.35 -6.28 5.04
CA LYS A 75 9.38 -5.84 6.44
C LYS A 75 8.49 -4.62 6.66
N ALA A 76 8.65 -3.57 5.85
CA ALA A 76 7.89 -2.33 6.01
C ALA A 76 6.38 -2.54 5.80
N TYR A 77 5.98 -3.32 4.81
CA TYR A 77 4.57 -3.66 4.59
C TYR A 77 4.01 -4.55 5.70
N LYS A 78 4.77 -5.52 6.22
CA LYS A 78 4.33 -6.32 7.36
C LYS A 78 4.10 -5.48 8.61
N GLU A 79 5.01 -4.56 8.92
CA GLU A 79 4.88 -3.64 10.05
C GLU A 79 3.65 -2.72 9.88
N PHE A 80 3.42 -2.23 8.67
CA PHE A 80 2.25 -1.43 8.35
C PHE A 80 0.94 -2.23 8.50
N GLU A 81 0.88 -3.45 7.97
CA GLU A 81 -0.29 -4.32 8.06
C GLU A 81 -0.61 -4.72 9.51
N ASP A 82 0.40 -5.00 10.32
CA ASP A 82 0.22 -5.30 11.74
C ASP A 82 -0.34 -4.10 12.50
N ALA A 83 0.22 -2.91 12.26
CA ALA A 83 -0.28 -1.67 12.85
C ALA A 83 -1.72 -1.37 12.37
N LEU A 84 -1.99 -1.62 11.09
CA LEU A 84 -3.30 -1.43 10.50
C LEU A 84 -4.34 -2.38 11.08
N ALA A 85 -3.99 -3.64 11.36
CA ALA A 85 -4.90 -4.60 12.00
C ALA A 85 -5.36 -4.12 13.39
N VAL A 86 -4.47 -3.51 14.17
CA VAL A 86 -4.81 -2.89 15.46
C VAL A 86 -5.74 -1.69 15.26
N LYS A 87 -5.42 -0.79 14.32
CA LYS A 87 -6.29 0.34 13.97
C LYS A 87 -7.67 -0.13 13.51
N GLN A 88 -7.71 -1.19 12.69
CA GLN A 88 -8.92 -1.79 12.14
C GLN A 88 -9.83 -2.30 13.25
N ALA A 89 -9.29 -3.09 14.20
CA ALA A 89 -10.06 -3.61 15.32
C ALA A 89 -10.63 -2.49 16.21
N LYS A 90 -9.86 -1.43 16.45
CA LYS A 90 -10.34 -0.25 17.20
C LYS A 90 -11.47 0.46 16.46
N PHE A 91 -11.27 0.71 15.16
CA PHE A 91 -12.26 1.32 14.28
C PHE A 91 -13.58 0.54 14.28
N GLU A 92 -13.54 -0.78 14.05
CA GLU A 92 -14.75 -1.60 13.95
C GLU A 92 -15.56 -1.60 15.25
N ASN A 93 -14.87 -1.65 16.40
CA ASN A 93 -15.50 -1.56 17.71
C ASN A 93 -16.21 -0.21 17.92
N GLU A 94 -15.59 0.89 17.48
CA GLU A 94 -16.18 2.22 17.55
C GLU A 94 -17.36 2.37 16.59
N TYR A 95 -17.23 1.86 15.36
CA TYR A 95 -18.29 1.85 14.36
C TYR A 95 -19.54 1.15 14.88
N VAL A 96 -19.42 -0.05 15.47
CA VAL A 96 -20.57 -0.81 16.01
C VAL A 96 -21.31 -0.03 17.11
N LYS A 97 -20.57 0.65 18.00
CA LYS A 97 -21.16 1.47 19.07
C LYS A 97 -21.92 2.68 18.50
N LEU A 98 -21.35 3.30 17.48
CA LEU A 98 -21.88 4.52 16.87
C LEU A 98 -23.04 4.23 15.91
N TYR A 99 -22.98 3.14 15.15
CA TYR A 99 -24.00 2.74 14.17
C TYR A 99 -25.40 2.61 14.76
N LYS A 100 -25.50 2.15 16.02
CA LYS A 100 -26.77 2.04 16.75
C LYS A 100 -27.37 3.39 17.17
N LYS A 101 -26.54 4.44 17.26
CA LYS A 101 -26.91 5.77 17.76
C LYS A 101 -27.07 6.79 16.63
N ASP A 102 -26.14 6.77 15.69
CA ASP A 102 -26.01 7.74 14.62
C ASP A 102 -25.29 7.09 13.42
N LYS A 103 -26.08 6.60 12.46
CA LYS A 103 -25.56 5.93 11.26
C LYS A 103 -24.73 6.87 10.39
N ALA A 104 -25.08 8.15 10.32
CA ALA A 104 -24.35 9.11 9.50
C ALA A 104 -22.93 9.32 10.05
N LYS A 105 -22.78 9.45 11.38
CA LYS A 105 -21.46 9.53 12.00
C LYS A 105 -20.67 8.23 11.90
N ALA A 106 -21.32 7.07 12.01
CA ALA A 106 -20.65 5.79 11.80
C ALA A 106 -20.09 5.67 10.37
N ASN A 107 -20.89 6.05 9.35
CA ASN A 107 -20.43 6.04 7.97
C ASN A 107 -19.30 7.04 7.71
N LYS A 108 -19.34 8.22 8.34
CA LYS A 108 -18.23 9.16 8.30
C LYS A 108 -16.94 8.54 8.87
N LEU A 109 -17.02 7.87 10.03
CA LEU A 109 -15.90 7.18 10.65
C LEU A 109 -15.31 6.08 9.74
N LEU A 110 -16.16 5.30 9.07
CA LEU A 110 -15.73 4.27 8.10
C LEU A 110 -14.96 4.88 6.93
N ASN A 111 -15.48 5.96 6.34
CA ASN A 111 -14.84 6.63 5.23
C ASN A 111 -13.51 7.28 5.65
N GLU A 112 -13.45 7.91 6.82
CA GLU A 112 -12.22 8.50 7.35
C GLU A 112 -11.14 7.43 7.59
N PHE A 113 -11.49 6.31 8.24
CA PHE A 113 -10.56 5.18 8.41
C PHE A 113 -10.02 4.69 7.07
N SER A 114 -10.91 4.42 6.12
CA SER A 114 -10.56 3.82 4.83
C SER A 114 -9.70 4.77 3.98
N ILE A 115 -10.06 6.05 3.92
CA ILE A 115 -9.28 7.07 3.19
C ILE A 115 -7.90 7.24 3.80
N ASN A 116 -7.80 7.31 5.13
CA ASN A 116 -6.51 7.47 5.80
C ASN A 116 -5.60 6.26 5.56
N MET A 117 -6.13 5.05 5.69
CA MET A 117 -5.39 3.82 5.36
C MET A 117 -4.85 3.86 3.92
N MET A 118 -5.68 4.21 2.93
CA MET A 118 -5.21 4.28 1.53
C MET A 118 -4.12 5.34 1.33
N LYS A 119 -4.23 6.50 1.99
CA LYS A 119 -3.20 7.56 1.94
C LYS A 119 -1.90 7.10 2.58
N GLU A 120 -1.96 6.48 3.75
CA GLU A 120 -0.78 5.97 4.46
C GLU A 120 -0.07 4.91 3.62
N ALA A 121 -0.82 3.97 3.03
CA ALA A 121 -0.25 2.93 2.17
C ALA A 121 0.38 3.50 0.87
N LYS A 122 -0.27 4.49 0.25
CA LYS A 122 0.28 5.22 -0.91
C LYS A 122 1.60 5.89 -0.55
N ALA A 123 1.62 6.65 0.55
CA ALA A 123 2.80 7.38 1.01
C ALA A 123 3.95 6.42 1.38
N LEU A 124 3.66 5.33 2.11
CA LEU A 124 4.64 4.31 2.43
C LEU A 124 5.27 3.72 1.16
N THR A 125 4.46 3.42 0.15
CA THR A 125 4.92 2.87 -1.12
C THR A 125 5.81 3.85 -1.89
N GLN A 126 5.45 5.13 -1.90
CA GLN A 126 6.28 6.17 -2.52
C GLN A 126 7.63 6.33 -1.80
N ASN A 127 7.64 6.27 -0.47
CA ASN A 127 8.88 6.32 0.32
C ASN A 127 9.77 5.11 0.04
N LEU A 128 9.20 3.90 0.06
CA LEU A 128 9.91 2.66 -0.28
C LEU A 128 10.43 2.69 -1.72
N THR A 129 9.70 3.29 -2.66
CA THR A 129 10.16 3.46 -4.04
C THR A 129 11.45 4.26 -4.07
N ASN A 130 11.51 5.39 -3.36
CA ASN A 130 12.71 6.22 -3.28
C ASN A 130 13.86 5.51 -2.56
N GLU A 131 13.57 4.78 -1.50
CA GLU A 131 14.57 3.99 -0.74
C GLU A 131 15.21 2.92 -1.65
N ILE A 132 14.40 2.08 -2.29
CA ILE A 132 14.90 1.04 -3.19
C ILE A 132 15.62 1.65 -4.40
N PHE A 133 15.12 2.76 -4.95
CA PHE A 133 15.80 3.43 -6.06
C PHE A 133 17.17 4.00 -5.66
N THR A 134 17.30 4.48 -4.43
CA THR A 134 18.59 4.93 -3.87
C THR A 134 19.57 3.76 -3.76
N MET A 135 19.14 2.64 -3.18
CA MET A 135 19.95 1.42 -3.09
C MET A 135 20.38 0.91 -4.47
N LEU A 136 19.46 0.92 -5.45
CA LEU A 136 19.74 0.53 -6.82
C LEU A 136 20.74 1.47 -7.51
N THR A 137 20.68 2.76 -7.20
CA THR A 137 21.65 3.76 -7.71
C THR A 137 23.05 3.47 -7.17
N ASP A 138 23.18 3.23 -5.86
CA ASP A 138 24.46 2.88 -5.24
C ASP A 138 25.09 1.62 -5.87
N ASP A 139 24.27 0.61 -6.11
CA ASP A 139 24.70 -0.65 -6.76
C ASP A 139 25.12 -0.44 -8.21
N THR A 140 24.36 0.38 -8.94
CA THR A 140 24.65 0.73 -10.33
C THR A 140 25.95 1.51 -10.44
N ASP A 141 26.20 2.48 -9.54
CA ASP A 141 27.43 3.27 -9.50
C ASP A 141 28.65 2.42 -9.14
N ALA A 142 28.50 1.50 -8.17
CA ALA A 142 29.55 0.55 -7.83
C ALA A 142 29.92 -0.33 -9.04
N LYS A 143 28.90 -0.81 -9.78
CA LYS A 143 29.09 -1.57 -11.02
C LYS A 143 29.75 -0.75 -12.12
N LEU A 144 29.36 0.51 -12.31
CA LEU A 144 29.98 1.39 -13.29
C LEU A 144 31.48 1.61 -13.00
N LYS A 145 31.82 1.87 -11.73
CA LYS A 145 33.22 2.01 -11.28
C LYS A 145 34.04 0.75 -11.54
N SER A 146 33.47 -0.44 -11.32
CA SER A 146 34.18 -1.71 -11.57
C SER A 146 34.42 -1.95 -13.06
N LEU A 147 33.47 -1.62 -13.93
CA LEU A 147 33.61 -1.72 -15.39
C LEU A 147 34.69 -0.78 -15.95
N ASN A 148 34.87 0.39 -15.33
CA ASN A 148 35.87 1.37 -15.77
C ASN A 148 37.29 1.07 -15.24
N LYS A 149 37.44 0.24 -14.21
CA LYS A 149 38.75 -0.07 -13.60
C LYS A 149 39.74 -0.76 -14.57
N GLY A 150 39.25 -1.38 -15.63
CA GLY A 150 40.04 -2.03 -16.69
C GLY A 150 40.29 -1.19 -17.95
N LYS A 151 39.71 0.01 -18.05
CA LYS A 151 39.85 0.91 -19.21
C LYS A 151 40.82 2.04 -18.92
N LYS A 152 42.07 1.71 -18.56
CA LYS A 152 43.15 2.69 -18.58
C LYS A 152 43.64 2.82 -20.03
N ASP A 153 43.52 4.03 -20.57
CA ASP A 153 44.30 4.48 -21.73
C ASP A 153 45.80 4.42 -21.42
#